data_AF-A0A2W1ASB1-F1
#
_entry.id   AF-A0A2W1ASB1-F1
#
_cell.length_a   1.000
_cell.length_b   1.000
_cell.length_c   1.000
_cell.angle_alpha   90.00
_cell.angle_beta   90.00
_cell.angle_gamma   90.00
#
_symmetry.space_group_name_H-M   'P 1'
#
loop_
_entity.id
_entity.type
_entity.pdbx_description
1 polymer ?
#
loop_
_entity_poly.entity_id
_entity_poly.type
_entity_poly.pdbx_seq_one_letter_code
_entity_poly.pdbx_strand_id
1 'polypeptide(L)'
;MGIVYQKNKKTGITYVYNNQAYWDKEKQQSRAKRTLIGKLDPSTGEIVPTRSYRKDSILKKPGPVPITKIRRDFYGACYLLDQVGKITEVEADLKACFPDRYRMILSIAYYLILEENNSLSRFPHWQRLHAHPYGEDIPSQRSSELFQSISEEERMMFFKKQGRRRIEKEYWAFDITSISSYSETLRQVKKGKNKEYDRLPQINLALLFGEQSGLPFYYRKLPGNITDVKTVKQLMAEFNVMGYKKVSVLLDRGFYSRENINLLFKNHQKFIIGVKLNLNYVKETLEEERENLQLWSNLQPQFGVYGLCRTIQW
;
A
#
# COMPACT_ATOMS: atom_id res chain seq x y z
N MET A 1 -58.86 18.29 -49.38
CA MET A 1 -57.58 17.56 -49.58
C MET A 1 -57.53 17.12 -51.03
N GLY A 2 -56.48 17.45 -51.78
CA GLY A 2 -56.37 17.08 -53.19
C GLY A 2 -55.25 16.07 -53.39
N ILE A 3 -55.50 15.02 -54.16
CA ILE A 3 -54.44 14.11 -54.61
C ILE A 3 -53.88 14.67 -55.92
N VAL A 4 -52.55 14.78 -56.02
CA VAL A 4 -51.86 15.29 -57.20
C VAL A 4 -50.95 14.23 -57.78
N TYR A 5 -51.12 13.97 -59.08
CA TYR A 5 -50.31 13.05 -59.86
C TYR A 5 -49.21 13.83 -60.59
N GLN A 6 -47.96 13.48 -60.33
CA GLN A 6 -46.81 14.13 -60.97
C GLN A 6 -45.96 13.10 -61.70
N LYS A 7 -45.99 13.13 -63.03
CA LYS A 7 -45.17 12.28 -63.88
C LYS A 7 -43.76 12.85 -63.99
N ASN A 8 -42.76 12.06 -63.59
CA ASN A 8 -41.37 12.41 -63.79
C ASN A 8 -41.01 12.22 -65.27
N LYS A 9 -40.74 13.31 -65.99
CA LYS A 9 -40.47 13.29 -67.44
C LYS A 9 -39.23 12.45 -67.81
N LYS A 10 -38.28 12.26 -66.88
CA LYS A 10 -37.04 11.50 -67.14
C LYS A 10 -37.18 10.01 -66.90
N THR A 11 -37.96 9.60 -65.90
CA THR A 11 -38.09 8.19 -65.51
C THR A 11 -39.42 7.56 -65.93
N GLY A 12 -40.37 8.36 -66.42
CA GLY A 12 -41.71 7.90 -66.81
C GLY A 12 -42.64 7.56 -65.65
N ILE A 13 -42.12 7.49 -64.41
CA ILE A 13 -42.85 7.09 -63.21
C ILE A 13 -43.78 8.23 -62.75
N THR A 14 -45.04 7.91 -62.47
CA THR A 14 -46.02 8.83 -61.88
C THR A 14 -46.01 8.69 -60.37
N TYR A 15 -45.68 9.77 -59.67
CA TYR A 15 -45.71 9.84 -58.22
C TYR A 15 -47.01 10.50 -57.75
N VAL A 16 -47.56 10.00 -56.65
CA VAL A 16 -48.83 10.44 -56.09
C VAL A 16 -48.58 11.16 -54.77
N TYR A 17 -49.05 12.40 -54.67
CA TYR A 17 -48.84 13.26 -53.50
C TYR A 17 -50.17 13.67 -52.88
N ASN A 18 -50.23 13.71 -51.55
CA ASN A 18 -51.27 14.42 -50.82
C ASN A 18 -50.94 15.91 -50.81
N ASN A 19 -51.83 16.75 -51.32
CA ASN A 19 -51.65 18.18 -51.45
C ASN A 19 -52.54 18.93 -50.46
N GLN A 20 -51.91 19.66 -49.55
CA GLN A 20 -52.57 20.54 -48.58
C GLN A 20 -52.14 21.99 -48.84
N ALA A 21 -53.10 22.84 -49.21
CA ALA A 21 -52.85 24.27 -49.38
C ALA A 21 -52.72 24.95 -48.02
N TYR A 22 -51.79 25.89 -47.90
CA TYR A 22 -51.60 26.74 -46.73
C TYR A 22 -51.22 28.15 -47.20
N TRP A 23 -51.62 29.15 -46.43
CA TRP A 23 -51.21 30.54 -46.68
C TRP A 23 -49.82 30.79 -46.10
N ASP A 24 -48.87 31.16 -46.96
CA ASP A 24 -47.52 31.55 -46.53
C ASP A 24 -47.52 33.04 -46.16
N LYS A 25 -47.48 33.33 -44.85
CA LYS A 25 -47.56 34.70 -44.31
C LYS A 25 -46.36 35.56 -44.68
N GLU A 26 -45.17 34.98 -44.80
CA GLU A 26 -43.95 35.72 -45.18
C GLU A 26 -43.97 36.12 -46.64
N LYS A 27 -44.43 35.21 -47.51
CA LYS A 27 -44.44 35.41 -48.95
C LYS A 27 -45.76 35.93 -49.49
N GLN A 28 -46.72 36.21 -48.61
CA GLN A 28 -48.08 36.68 -48.89
C GLN A 28 -48.75 36.00 -50.08
N GLN A 29 -48.61 34.67 -50.19
CA GLN A 29 -49.19 33.90 -51.28
C GLN A 29 -49.64 32.51 -50.81
N SER A 30 -50.63 31.95 -51.50
CA SER A 30 -51.07 30.57 -51.26
C SER A 30 -50.00 29.59 -51.77
N ARG A 31 -49.57 28.68 -50.89
CA ARG A 31 -48.63 27.60 -51.23
C ARG A 31 -49.23 26.26 -50.88
N ALA A 32 -48.64 25.18 -51.37
CA ALA A 32 -49.11 23.84 -51.07
C ALA A 32 -47.98 22.96 -50.57
N LYS A 33 -48.24 22.27 -49.45
CA LYS A 33 -47.36 21.24 -48.91
C LYS A 33 -47.78 19.90 -49.53
N ARG A 34 -46.84 19.27 -50.23
CA ARG A 34 -47.04 17.96 -50.87
C ARG A 34 -46.30 16.88 -50.09
N THR A 35 -47.04 15.88 -49.62
CA THR A 35 -46.47 14.69 -48.97
C THR A 35 -46.61 13.49 -49.90
N LEU A 36 -45.50 12.80 -50.18
CA LEU A 36 -45.50 11.64 -51.09
C LEU A 36 -46.29 10.48 -50.46
N ILE A 37 -47.30 9.98 -51.17
CA ILE A 37 -48.07 8.78 -50.79
C ILE A 37 -47.40 7.54 -51.40
N GLY A 38 -47.00 7.60 -52.67
CA GLY A 38 -46.39 6.48 -53.37
C GLY A 38 -46.22 6.70 -54.87
N LYS A 39 -45.99 5.60 -55.61
CA LYS A 39 -45.92 5.56 -57.07
C LYS A 39 -47.19 4.91 -57.62
N LEU A 40 -47.69 5.40 -58.74
CA LEU A 40 -48.80 4.78 -59.47
C LEU A 40 -48.26 3.62 -60.31
N ASP A 41 -48.82 2.42 -60.15
CA ASP A 41 -48.53 1.28 -61.02
C ASP A 41 -49.27 1.45 -62.36
N PRO A 42 -48.58 1.50 -63.51
CA PRO A 42 -49.22 1.67 -64.81
C PRO A 42 -50.14 0.52 -65.23
N SER A 43 -49.95 -0.68 -64.67
CA SER A 43 -50.67 -1.90 -65.06
C SER A 43 -51.94 -2.15 -64.26
N THR A 44 -51.95 -1.78 -62.98
CA THR A 44 -53.08 -2.00 -62.05
C THR A 44 -53.82 -0.72 -61.67
N GLY A 45 -53.22 0.46 -61.88
CA GLY A 45 -53.79 1.74 -61.47
C GLY A 45 -53.74 1.99 -59.96
N GLU A 46 -53.15 1.08 -59.18
CA GLU A 46 -53.04 1.19 -57.73
C GLU A 46 -51.83 2.05 -57.28
N ILE A 47 -51.93 2.62 -56.08
CA ILE A 47 -50.86 3.45 -55.49
C ILE A 47 -49.97 2.55 -54.63
N VAL A 48 -48.76 2.27 -55.11
CA VAL A 48 -47.76 1.46 -54.40
C VAL A 48 -46.89 2.37 -53.52
N PRO A 49 -46.88 2.20 -52.18
CA PRO A 49 -46.06 3.01 -51.30
C PRO A 49 -44.56 2.78 -51.56
N THR A 50 -43.81 3.87 -51.72
CA THR A 50 -42.35 3.80 -51.84
C THR A 50 -41.72 3.46 -50.49
N ARG A 51 -40.86 2.43 -50.45
CA ARG A 51 -40.08 2.07 -49.25
C ARG A 51 -39.43 3.30 -48.64
N SER A 52 -39.62 3.50 -47.34
CA SER A 52 -38.95 4.57 -46.59
C SER A 52 -37.44 4.34 -46.64
N TYR A 53 -36.70 5.34 -47.10
CA TYR A 53 -35.24 5.32 -47.02
C TYR A 53 -34.87 5.50 -45.54
N ARG A 54 -34.81 4.39 -44.78
CA ARG A 54 -34.14 4.39 -43.48
C ARG A 54 -32.66 4.57 -43.78
N LYS A 55 -32.13 5.77 -43.50
CA LYS A 55 -30.69 5.93 -43.27
C LYS A 55 -30.39 5.02 -42.09
N ASP A 56 -29.93 3.79 -42.36
CA ASP A 56 -29.31 2.99 -41.32
C ASP A 56 -28.22 3.87 -40.73
N SER A 57 -28.40 4.22 -39.46
CA SER A 57 -27.41 4.93 -38.69
C SER A 57 -26.18 4.04 -38.68
N ILE A 58 -25.21 4.36 -39.54
CA ILE A 58 -23.85 3.85 -39.43
C ILE A 58 -23.51 4.00 -37.95
N LEU A 59 -23.39 2.88 -37.24
CA LEU A 59 -22.87 2.83 -35.88
C LEU A 59 -21.55 3.59 -35.94
N LYS A 60 -21.57 4.84 -35.46
CA LYS A 60 -20.38 5.68 -35.41
C LYS A 60 -19.40 4.89 -34.57
N LYS A 61 -18.36 4.34 -35.19
CA LYS A 61 -17.19 3.82 -34.46
C LYS A 61 -16.85 4.92 -33.45
N PRO A 62 -16.77 4.63 -32.13
CA PRO A 62 -16.44 5.66 -31.17
C PRO A 62 -15.15 6.31 -31.67
N GLY A 63 -15.22 7.61 -31.95
CA GLY A 63 -14.04 8.39 -32.30
C GLY A 63 -13.01 8.24 -31.18
N PRO A 64 -11.72 8.56 -31.45
CA PRO A 64 -10.72 8.55 -30.38
C PRO A 64 -11.26 9.33 -29.18
N VAL A 65 -11.26 8.68 -28.01
CA VAL A 65 -11.78 9.29 -26.77
C VAL A 65 -11.03 10.60 -26.58
N PRO A 66 -11.72 11.76 -26.49
CA PRO A 66 -11.05 13.03 -26.38
C PRO A 66 -10.13 13.02 -25.15
N ILE A 67 -8.87 13.43 -25.35
CA ILE A 67 -7.95 13.64 -24.24
C ILE A 67 -8.50 14.83 -23.44
N THR A 68 -9.16 14.55 -22.33
CA THR A 68 -9.83 15.57 -21.51
C THR A 68 -8.89 16.27 -20.55
N LYS A 69 -7.74 15.66 -20.23
CA LYS A 69 -6.73 16.19 -19.30
C LYS A 69 -5.33 15.83 -19.77
N ILE A 70 -4.46 16.83 -19.84
CA ILE A 70 -3.01 16.66 -19.98
C ILE A 70 -2.40 17.08 -18.65
N ARG A 71 -1.68 16.16 -18.00
CA ARG A 71 -1.03 16.40 -16.71
C ARG A 71 0.45 16.03 -16.83
N ARG A 72 1.31 16.83 -16.20
CA ARG A 72 2.74 16.53 -16.05
C ARG A 72 3.00 16.24 -14.59
N ASP A 73 3.40 15.00 -14.31
CA ASP A 73 3.63 14.53 -12.95
C ASP A 73 5.09 14.13 -12.76
N PHE A 74 5.58 14.33 -11.53
CA PHE A 74 6.76 13.65 -11.02
C PHE A 74 6.43 12.16 -10.84
N TYR A 75 7.14 11.32 -11.58
CA TYR A 75 6.92 9.87 -11.59
C TYR A 75 8.09 9.07 -11.03
N GLY A 76 9.34 9.53 -11.25
CA GLY A 76 10.54 8.72 -10.97
C GLY A 76 10.64 8.22 -9.53
N ALA A 77 10.38 9.08 -8.54
CA ALA A 77 10.45 8.70 -7.13
C ALA A 77 9.37 7.67 -6.75
N CYS A 78 8.12 7.88 -7.16
CA CYS A 78 7.04 6.94 -6.89
C CYS A 78 7.24 5.61 -7.64
N TYR A 79 7.78 5.64 -8.86
CA TYR A 79 8.15 4.43 -9.58
C TYR A 79 9.22 3.62 -8.84
N LEU A 80 10.25 4.28 -8.29
CA LEU A 80 11.24 3.60 -7.47
C LEU A 80 10.59 2.93 -6.26
N LEU A 81 9.68 3.63 -5.57
CA LEU A 81 8.95 3.07 -4.42
C LEU A 81 8.00 1.92 -4.81
N ASP A 82 7.41 1.96 -6.01
CA ASP A 82 6.66 0.83 -6.57
C ASP A 82 7.56 -0.39 -6.76
N GLN A 83 8.78 -0.20 -7.30
CA GLN A 83 9.73 -1.31 -7.47
C GLN A 83 10.17 -1.87 -6.12
N VAL A 84 10.45 -1.02 -5.13
CA VAL A 84 10.76 -1.46 -3.76
C VAL A 84 9.59 -2.26 -3.19
N GLY A 85 8.35 -1.78 -3.33
CA GLY A 85 7.15 -2.46 -2.85
C GLY A 85 6.94 -3.84 -3.49
N LYS A 86 7.32 -4.00 -4.76
CA LYS A 86 7.26 -5.28 -5.49
C LYS A 86 8.37 -6.23 -5.06
N ILE A 87 9.62 -5.76 -5.03
CA ILE A 87 10.79 -6.58 -4.66
C ILE A 87 10.68 -7.09 -3.22
N THR A 88 10.18 -6.25 -2.32
CA THR A 88 9.97 -6.60 -0.89
C THR A 88 8.65 -7.31 -0.62
N GLU A 89 7.80 -7.46 -1.66
CA GLU A 89 6.44 -8.01 -1.60
C GLU A 89 5.48 -7.30 -0.64
N VAL A 90 5.85 -6.10 -0.17
CA VAL A 90 5.02 -5.25 0.69
C VAL A 90 3.73 -4.85 -0.02
N GLU A 91 3.79 -4.54 -1.33
CA GLU A 91 2.59 -4.20 -2.10
C GLU A 91 1.59 -5.37 -2.14
N ALA A 92 2.08 -6.58 -2.41
CA ALA A 92 1.25 -7.78 -2.50
C ALA A 92 0.61 -8.13 -1.16
N ASP A 93 1.37 -8.03 -0.06
CA ASP A 93 0.87 -8.31 1.28
C ASP A 93 -0.10 -7.23 1.75
N LEU A 94 0.15 -5.94 1.44
CA LEU A 94 -0.80 -4.87 1.71
C LEU A 94 -2.10 -5.07 0.93
N LYS A 95 -2.02 -5.44 -0.35
CA LYS A 95 -3.21 -5.73 -1.17
C LYS A 95 -4.02 -6.89 -0.63
N ALA A 96 -3.36 -7.93 -0.13
CA ALA A 96 -4.04 -9.08 0.48
C ALA A 96 -4.70 -8.72 1.83
N CYS A 97 -4.09 -7.82 2.61
CA CYS A 97 -4.61 -7.44 3.93
C CYS A 97 -5.62 -6.29 3.89
N PHE A 98 -5.51 -5.39 2.92
CA PHE A 98 -6.29 -4.17 2.80
C PHE A 98 -6.76 -3.97 1.34
N PRO A 99 -7.55 -4.91 0.77
CA PRO A 99 -7.85 -4.94 -0.66
C PRO A 99 -8.43 -3.64 -1.22
N ASP A 100 -9.28 -2.96 -0.44
CA ASP A 100 -9.93 -1.71 -0.86
C ASP A 100 -9.12 -0.45 -0.50
N ARG A 101 -8.09 -0.58 0.35
CA ARG A 101 -7.38 0.56 0.97
C ARG A 101 -5.88 0.57 0.71
N TYR A 102 -5.28 -0.51 0.20
CA TYR A 102 -3.83 -0.64 0.04
C TYR A 102 -3.21 0.48 -0.82
N ARG A 103 -3.91 0.94 -1.87
CA ARG A 103 -3.44 2.04 -2.72
C ARG A 103 -3.36 3.36 -1.95
N MET A 104 -4.32 3.63 -1.07
CA MET A 104 -4.30 4.81 -0.20
C MET A 104 -3.14 4.71 0.80
N ILE A 105 -2.97 3.54 1.43
CA ILE A 105 -1.88 3.27 2.38
C ILE A 105 -0.51 3.48 1.70
N LEU A 106 -0.30 2.93 0.50
CA LEU A 106 0.93 3.11 -0.26
C LEU A 106 1.16 4.57 -0.64
N SER A 107 0.13 5.27 -1.09
CA SER A 107 0.25 6.69 -1.45
C SER A 107 0.66 7.54 -0.26
N ILE A 108 0.08 7.30 0.92
CA ILE A 108 0.46 7.97 2.16
C ILE A 108 1.89 7.60 2.56
N ALA A 109 2.28 6.32 2.45
CA ALA A 109 3.65 5.92 2.74
C ALA A 109 4.66 6.63 1.83
N TYR A 110 4.36 6.76 0.54
CA TYR A 110 5.23 7.44 -0.42
C TYR A 110 5.35 8.92 -0.09
N TYR A 111 4.22 9.56 0.23
CA TYR A 111 4.21 10.94 0.70
C TYR A 111 5.09 11.11 1.95
N LEU A 112 4.95 10.26 2.97
CA LEU A 112 5.72 10.36 4.21
C LEU A 112 7.22 10.14 4.00
N ILE A 113 7.62 9.36 2.98
CA ILE A 113 9.02 9.15 2.61
C ILE A 113 9.58 10.36 1.85
N LEU A 114 8.80 10.92 0.91
CA LEU A 114 9.28 11.97 0.00
C LEU A 114 9.19 13.38 0.59
N GLU A 115 8.22 13.62 1.48
CA GLU A 115 7.96 14.91 2.13
C GLU A 115 8.25 14.81 3.63
N GLU A 116 9.43 14.27 3.98
CA GLU A 116 9.85 14.06 5.36
C GLU A 116 9.65 15.34 6.21
N ASN A 117 9.11 15.18 7.43
CA ASN A 117 8.77 16.25 8.38
C ASN A 117 7.55 17.12 8.02
N ASN A 118 6.83 16.85 6.93
CA ASN A 118 5.57 17.54 6.64
C ASN A 118 4.35 16.82 7.24
N SER A 119 3.33 17.60 7.57
CA SER A 119 2.03 17.08 8.02
C SER A 119 1.20 16.55 6.86
N LEU A 120 0.45 15.47 7.08
CA LEU A 120 -0.46 14.88 6.08
C LEU A 120 -1.49 15.85 5.48
N SER A 121 -1.77 16.97 6.16
CA SER A 121 -2.57 18.05 5.59
C SER A 121 -1.98 18.65 4.30
N ARG A 122 -0.71 18.42 4.00
CA ARG A 122 -0.05 18.83 2.74
C ARG A 122 -0.13 17.78 1.63
N PHE A 123 -0.68 16.59 1.90
CA PHE A 123 -0.92 15.57 0.86
C PHE A 123 -1.67 16.11 -0.37
N PRO A 124 -2.73 16.94 -0.23
CA PRO A 124 -3.42 17.51 -1.39
C PRO A 124 -2.55 18.40 -2.27
N HIS A 125 -1.52 19.03 -1.71
CA HIS A 125 -0.56 19.81 -2.49
C HIS A 125 0.37 18.87 -3.27
N TRP A 126 0.95 17.89 -2.56
CA TRP A 126 1.91 16.94 -3.12
C TRP A 126 1.32 16.10 -4.25
N GLN A 127 0.10 15.56 -4.07
CA GLN A 127 -0.52 14.65 -5.06
C GLN A 127 -0.75 15.31 -6.43
N ARG A 128 -1.00 16.63 -6.47
CA ARG A 128 -1.24 17.37 -7.73
C ARG A 128 -0.04 17.36 -8.66
N LEU A 129 1.15 17.14 -8.11
CA LEU A 129 2.41 17.15 -8.84
C LEU A 129 2.99 15.75 -9.02
N HIS A 130 2.44 14.71 -8.38
CA HIS A 130 3.04 13.38 -8.31
C HIS A 130 2.08 12.31 -8.82
N ALA A 131 2.62 11.33 -9.54
CA ALA A 131 1.91 10.10 -9.83
C ALA A 131 2.09 9.14 -8.65
N HIS A 132 0.99 8.62 -8.09
CA HIS A 132 1.02 7.73 -6.92
C HIS A 132 -0.10 6.68 -6.99
N PRO A 133 -0.02 5.57 -6.22
CA PRO A 133 -0.88 4.39 -6.43
C PRO A 133 -2.40 4.62 -6.34
N TYR A 134 -2.85 5.55 -5.49
CA TYR A 134 -4.27 5.87 -5.34
C TYR A 134 -4.78 6.81 -6.46
N GLY A 135 -3.90 7.64 -7.02
CA GLY A 135 -4.20 8.56 -8.14
C GLY A 135 -5.10 9.75 -7.83
N GLU A 136 -5.70 9.81 -6.65
CA GLU A 136 -6.63 10.85 -6.22
C GLU A 136 -6.20 11.50 -4.90
N ASP A 137 -6.84 12.62 -4.55
CA ASP A 137 -6.57 13.31 -3.28
C ASP A 137 -6.99 12.47 -2.06
N ILE A 138 -6.22 12.57 -0.98
CA ILE A 138 -6.53 12.01 0.33
C ILE A 138 -6.51 13.16 1.35
N PRO A 139 -7.64 13.86 1.53
CA PRO A 139 -7.72 14.96 2.50
C PRO A 139 -7.38 14.51 3.92
N SER A 140 -6.98 15.45 4.78
CA SER A 140 -6.62 15.18 6.19
C SER A 140 -7.69 14.38 6.95
N GLN A 141 -8.97 14.68 6.70
CA GLN A 141 -10.10 13.95 7.28
C GLN A 141 -10.11 12.48 6.85
N ARG A 142 -9.93 12.21 5.55
CA ARG A 142 -9.87 10.84 5.02
C ARG A 142 -8.63 10.09 5.47
N SER A 143 -7.49 10.78 5.61
CA SER A 143 -6.28 10.21 6.20
C SER A 143 -6.52 9.76 7.65
N SER A 144 -7.21 10.58 8.45
CA SER A 144 -7.55 10.25 9.84
C SER A 144 -8.49 9.05 9.93
N GLU A 145 -9.54 9.01 9.10
CA GLU A 145 -10.46 7.87 8.99
C GLU A 145 -9.74 6.59 8.55
N LEU A 146 -8.80 6.70 7.61
CA LEU A 146 -7.98 5.57 7.18
C LEU A 146 -7.17 5.01 8.34
N PHE A 147 -6.47 5.84 9.12
CA PHE A 147 -5.70 5.36 10.26
C PHE A 147 -6.57 4.75 11.36
N GLN A 148 -7.74 5.33 11.62
CA GLN A 148 -8.69 4.78 12.60
C GLN A 148 -9.31 3.46 12.17
N SER A 149 -9.43 3.23 10.86
CA SER A 149 -10.02 2.01 10.31
C SER A 149 -9.04 0.85 10.18
N ILE A 150 -7.73 1.03 10.41
CA ILE A 150 -6.76 -0.07 10.43
C ILE A 150 -6.93 -0.84 11.73
N SER A 151 -7.48 -2.06 11.63
CA SER A 151 -7.67 -2.91 12.79
C SER A 151 -6.38 -3.62 13.23
N GLU A 152 -6.34 -4.03 14.50
CA GLU A 152 -5.26 -4.87 15.03
C GLU A 152 -5.15 -6.22 14.30
N GLU A 153 -6.28 -6.80 13.89
CA GLU A 153 -6.33 -8.05 13.14
C GLU A 153 -5.68 -7.92 11.77
N GLU A 154 -6.05 -6.89 10.99
CA GLU A 154 -5.47 -6.65 9.67
C GLU A 154 -3.97 -6.36 9.76
N ARG A 155 -3.55 -5.58 10.76
CA ARG A 155 -2.13 -5.32 11.02
C ARG A 155 -1.38 -6.61 11.36
N MET A 156 -1.96 -7.45 12.22
CA MET A 156 -1.36 -8.73 12.59
C MET A 156 -1.30 -9.70 11.41
N MET A 157 -2.30 -9.70 10.53
CA MET A 157 -2.29 -10.47 9.30
C MET A 157 -1.16 -10.02 8.36
N PHE A 158 -0.93 -8.71 8.24
CA PHE A 158 0.21 -8.16 7.49
C PHE A 158 1.56 -8.62 8.08
N PHE A 159 1.74 -8.51 9.40
CA PHE A 159 2.95 -9.00 10.08
C PHE A 159 3.15 -10.51 9.92
N LYS A 160 2.08 -11.30 9.95
CA LYS A 160 2.13 -12.75 9.72
C LYS A 160 2.61 -13.08 8.31
N LYS A 161 2.13 -12.37 7.28
CA LYS A 161 2.57 -12.58 5.90
C LYS A 161 4.05 -12.23 5.72
N GLN A 162 4.46 -11.06 6.21
CA GLN A 162 5.85 -10.63 6.12
C GLN A 162 6.80 -11.51 6.95
N GLY A 163 6.43 -11.92 8.16
CA GLY A 163 7.26 -12.79 9.00
C GLY A 163 7.40 -14.22 8.45
N ARG A 164 6.34 -14.81 7.89
CA ARG A 164 6.41 -16.15 7.26
C ARG A 164 7.42 -16.26 6.13
N ARG A 165 7.64 -15.19 5.36
CA ARG A 165 8.64 -15.17 4.28
C ARG A 165 10.08 -15.29 4.80
N ARG A 166 10.27 -14.98 6.09
CA ARG A 166 11.58 -14.79 6.76
C ARG A 166 11.93 -15.88 7.78
N ILE A 167 10.94 -16.52 8.39
CA ILE A 167 11.14 -17.43 9.55
C ILE A 167 12.13 -18.58 9.31
N GLU A 168 12.18 -19.14 8.10
CA GLU A 168 13.04 -20.30 7.79
C GLU A 168 14.40 -19.93 7.20
N LYS A 169 14.60 -18.66 6.84
CA LYS A 169 15.74 -18.23 6.01
C LYS A 169 16.79 -17.45 6.78
N GLU A 170 16.40 -16.81 7.88
CA GLU A 170 17.27 -15.87 8.57
C GLU A 170 17.01 -15.83 10.08
N TYR A 171 17.96 -15.22 10.80
CA TYR A 171 17.76 -14.86 12.18
C TYR A 171 16.87 -13.62 12.31
N TRP A 172 16.14 -13.51 13.41
CA TRP A 172 15.30 -12.36 13.70
C TRP A 172 15.97 -11.48 14.74
N ALA A 173 16.43 -10.30 14.32
CA ALA A 173 17.00 -9.31 15.22
C ALA A 173 15.87 -8.55 15.93
N PHE A 174 15.93 -8.51 17.26
CA PHE A 174 14.99 -7.77 18.08
C PHE A 174 15.70 -6.60 18.75
N ASP A 175 15.23 -5.38 18.49
CA ASP A 175 15.75 -4.17 19.11
C ASP A 175 14.62 -3.22 19.52
N ILE A 176 14.93 -2.35 20.48
CA ILE A 176 14.04 -1.32 20.97
C ILE A 176 14.68 0.04 20.74
N THR A 177 13.95 0.90 20.04
CA THR A 177 14.30 2.31 19.88
C THR A 177 13.35 3.20 20.69
N SER A 178 13.81 4.39 21.06
CA SER A 178 13.04 5.37 21.83
C SER A 178 12.69 6.58 20.97
N ILE A 179 11.41 6.97 20.97
CA ILE A 179 10.92 8.16 20.29
C ILE A 179 10.54 9.19 21.37
N SER A 180 11.34 10.25 21.49
CA SER A 180 11.07 11.37 22.40
C SER A 180 9.80 12.12 21.98
N SER A 181 9.02 12.58 22.96
CA SER A 181 7.78 13.30 22.68
C SER A 181 7.46 14.33 23.77
N TYR A 182 6.95 15.47 23.34
CA TYR A 182 6.36 16.52 24.20
C TYR A 182 4.86 16.29 24.46
N SER A 183 4.26 15.21 23.94
CA SER A 183 2.83 14.99 24.06
C SER A 183 2.41 14.76 25.51
N GLU A 184 1.45 15.56 25.97
CA GLU A 184 0.82 15.41 27.29
C GLU A 184 -0.43 14.51 27.24
N THR A 185 -0.92 14.18 26.04
CA THR A 185 -2.15 13.40 25.85
C THR A 185 -1.91 11.90 25.71
N LEU A 186 -0.71 11.50 25.28
CA LEU A 186 -0.35 10.10 25.09
C LEU A 186 0.11 9.46 26.40
N ARG A 187 -0.72 8.59 26.99
CA ARG A 187 -0.41 7.88 28.26
C ARG A 187 0.86 7.02 28.22
N GLN A 188 1.30 6.62 27.03
CA GLN A 188 2.50 5.81 26.82
C GLN A 188 3.78 6.64 26.87
N VAL A 189 3.68 7.95 26.65
CA VAL A 189 4.81 8.89 26.75
C VAL A 189 5.19 9.02 28.22
N LYS A 190 6.32 8.41 28.59
CA LYS A 190 6.79 8.34 29.98
C LYS A 190 8.29 8.54 30.03
N LYS A 191 8.79 9.06 31.16
CA LYS A 191 10.24 9.15 31.41
C LYS A 191 10.85 7.74 31.42
N GLY A 192 11.80 7.54 30.52
CA GLY A 192 12.50 6.28 30.32
C GLY A 192 14.01 6.49 30.35
N LYS A 193 14.75 5.41 30.07
CA LYS A 193 16.19 5.50 29.82
C LYS A 193 16.40 5.73 28.33
N ASN A 194 16.48 6.99 27.92
CA ASN A 194 16.76 7.35 26.53
C ASN A 194 18.20 6.95 26.18
N LYS A 195 18.39 6.25 25.05
CA LYS A 195 19.72 5.83 24.57
C LYS A 195 20.56 7.02 24.09
N GLU A 196 19.92 8.15 23.75
CA GLU A 196 20.54 9.37 23.21
C GLU A 196 20.73 10.48 24.28
N TYR A 197 20.58 10.15 25.57
CA TYR A 197 20.70 11.08 26.71
C TYR A 197 19.73 12.26 26.71
N ASP A 198 18.74 12.26 25.84
CA ASP A 198 17.63 13.19 25.88
C ASP A 198 16.79 12.95 27.17
N ARG A 199 16.44 14.05 27.85
CA ARG A 199 15.70 14.04 29.12
C ARG A 199 14.18 14.05 28.92
N LEU A 200 13.72 14.08 27.68
CA LEU A 200 12.30 14.09 27.35
C LEU A 200 11.63 12.74 27.68
N PRO A 201 10.35 12.77 28.06
CA PRO A 201 9.50 11.59 28.01
C PRO A 201 9.52 10.93 26.62
N GLN A 202 9.39 9.61 26.57
CA GLN A 202 9.52 8.84 25.33
C GLN A 202 8.44 7.76 25.21
N ILE A 203 8.25 7.27 23.99
CA ILE A 203 7.62 5.98 23.69
C ILE A 203 8.73 5.02 23.24
N ASN A 204 8.66 3.77 23.68
CA ASN A 204 9.57 2.74 23.18
C ASN A 204 8.90 2.00 22.02
N LEU A 205 9.64 1.78 20.94
CA LEU A 205 9.20 1.02 19.78
C LEU A 205 10.09 -0.22 19.67
N ALA A 206 9.49 -1.38 19.96
CA ALA A 206 10.11 -2.67 19.75
C ALA A 206 9.94 -3.08 18.28
N LEU A 207 11.00 -3.53 17.64
CA LEU A 207 11.05 -3.88 16.23
C LEU A 207 11.66 -5.27 16.04
N LEU A 208 11.12 -6.03 15.09
CA LEU A 208 11.75 -7.25 14.58
C LEU A 208 12.16 -7.07 13.14
N PHE A 209 13.41 -7.45 12.86
CA PHE A 209 14.02 -7.39 11.55
C PHE A 209 14.47 -8.77 11.10
N GLY A 210 14.38 -9.02 9.81
CA GLY A 210 15.15 -10.08 9.17
C GLY A 210 16.63 -9.70 9.15
N GLU A 211 17.51 -10.54 9.69
CA GLU A 211 18.95 -10.25 9.74
C GLU A 211 19.58 -10.18 8.34
N GLN A 212 19.21 -11.09 7.45
CA GLN A 212 19.74 -11.13 6.09
C GLN A 212 19.05 -10.09 5.20
N SER A 213 17.73 -9.93 5.35
CA SER A 213 16.96 -9.00 4.53
C SER A 213 17.11 -7.54 4.98
N GLY A 214 17.46 -7.30 6.25
CA GLY A 214 17.48 -5.97 6.87
C GLY A 214 16.11 -5.29 6.98
N LEU A 215 15.00 -6.02 6.79
CA LEU A 215 13.66 -5.42 6.67
C LEU A 215 12.88 -5.61 7.97
N PRO A 216 12.27 -4.53 8.52
CA PRO A 216 11.36 -4.65 9.64
C PRO A 216 10.05 -5.29 9.17
N PHE A 217 9.58 -6.30 9.88
CA PHE A 217 8.31 -6.98 9.56
C PHE A 217 7.29 -6.96 10.69
N TYR A 218 7.70 -6.53 11.89
CA TYR A 218 6.84 -6.44 13.06
C TYR A 218 7.28 -5.27 13.94
N TYR A 219 6.32 -4.59 14.54
CA TYR A 219 6.58 -3.58 15.55
C TYR A 219 5.58 -3.64 16.70
N ARG A 220 6.01 -3.17 17.87
CA ARG A 220 5.14 -2.96 19.03
C ARG A 220 5.47 -1.66 19.75
N LYS A 221 4.43 -0.88 20.01
CA LYS A 221 4.51 0.33 20.85
C LYS A 221 4.48 -0.07 22.32
N LEU A 222 5.41 0.48 23.10
CA LEU A 222 5.59 0.24 24.52
C LEU A 222 5.67 1.58 25.26
N PRO A 223 5.16 1.67 26.51
CA PRO A 223 5.40 2.85 27.34
C PRO A 223 6.90 3.09 27.56
N GLY A 224 7.33 4.36 27.60
CA GLY A 224 8.75 4.71 27.67
C GLY A 224 9.50 4.21 28.90
N ASN A 225 8.79 3.89 29.98
CA ASN A 225 9.35 3.39 31.23
C ASN A 225 9.50 1.85 31.27
N ILE A 226 9.15 1.13 30.20
CA ILE A 226 9.35 -0.31 30.11
C ILE A 226 10.81 -0.60 29.78
N THR A 227 11.44 -1.46 30.58
CA THR A 227 12.81 -1.90 30.36
C THR A 227 12.88 -3.05 29.36
N ASP A 228 13.94 -3.06 28.55
CA ASP A 228 14.18 -4.02 27.47
C ASP A 228 14.08 -5.47 27.97
N VAL A 229 14.69 -5.78 29.13
CA VAL A 229 14.62 -7.11 29.77
C VAL A 229 13.19 -7.63 29.89
N LYS A 230 12.20 -6.77 30.23
CA LYS A 230 10.81 -7.22 30.45
C LYS A 230 10.06 -7.53 29.15
N THR A 231 10.60 -7.11 27.99
CA THR A 231 9.90 -7.22 26.71
C THR A 231 10.01 -8.60 26.08
N VAL A 232 11.05 -9.37 26.39
CA VAL A 232 11.25 -10.75 25.87
C VAL A 232 10.06 -11.64 26.21
N LYS A 233 9.50 -11.51 27.42
CA LYS A 233 8.31 -12.28 27.82
C LYS A 233 7.11 -12.01 26.92
N GLN A 234 6.92 -10.75 26.56
CA GLN A 234 5.82 -10.34 25.69
C GLN A 234 6.05 -10.81 24.25
N LEU A 235 7.29 -10.71 23.77
CA LEU A 235 7.70 -11.22 22.46
C LEU A 235 7.40 -12.72 22.32
N MET A 236 7.71 -13.53 23.33
CA MET A 236 7.41 -14.97 23.31
C MET A 236 5.90 -15.25 23.24
N ALA A 237 5.08 -14.48 23.96
CA ALA A 237 3.63 -14.60 23.90
C ALA A 237 3.09 -14.27 22.50
N GLU A 238 3.65 -13.25 21.85
CA GLU A 238 3.29 -12.87 20.49
C GLU A 238 3.70 -13.92 19.46
N PHE A 239 4.90 -14.49 19.59
CA PHE A 239 5.33 -15.60 18.72
C PHE A 239 4.35 -16.76 18.76
N ASN A 240 3.88 -17.11 19.96
CA ASN A 240 2.87 -18.16 20.13
C ASN A 240 1.55 -17.79 19.42
N VAL A 241 1.05 -16.56 19.59
CA VAL A 241 -0.17 -16.06 18.91
C VAL A 241 -0.01 -15.99 17.39
N MET A 242 1.21 -15.67 16.92
CA MET A 242 1.52 -15.62 15.50
C MET A 242 1.74 -17.00 14.87
N GLY A 243 1.89 -18.04 15.70
CA GLY A 243 2.16 -19.42 15.26
C GLY A 243 3.63 -19.68 14.96
N TYR A 244 4.54 -18.84 15.45
CA TYR A 244 5.97 -18.99 15.28
C TYR A 244 6.54 -19.86 16.41
N LYS A 245 6.78 -21.13 16.12
CA LYS A 245 7.22 -22.12 17.12
C LYS A 245 8.73 -22.28 17.23
N LYS A 246 9.47 -22.08 16.14
CA LYS A 246 10.93 -22.29 16.09
C LYS A 246 11.58 -21.13 15.35
N VAL A 247 11.90 -20.07 16.08
CA VAL A 247 12.59 -18.88 15.57
C VAL A 247 14.01 -18.88 16.12
N SER A 248 14.94 -18.38 15.33
CA SER A 248 16.29 -18.04 15.78
C SER A 248 16.39 -16.54 16.04
N VAL A 249 16.47 -16.11 17.30
CA VAL A 249 16.39 -14.69 17.69
C VAL A 249 17.78 -14.15 18.03
N LEU A 250 18.11 -12.96 17.53
CA LEU A 250 19.30 -12.20 17.94
C LEU A 250 18.88 -11.11 18.91
N LEU A 251 19.53 -11.08 20.07
CA LEU A 251 19.24 -10.18 21.17
C LEU A 251 20.52 -9.48 21.63
N ASP A 252 20.42 -8.19 21.89
CA ASP A 252 21.49 -7.43 22.52
C ASP A 252 21.69 -7.81 24.00
N ARG A 253 22.75 -7.24 24.61
CA ARG A 253 23.06 -7.42 26.04
C ARG A 253 22.07 -6.77 27.01
N GLY A 254 21.27 -5.83 26.55
CA GLY A 254 20.19 -5.17 27.29
C GLY A 254 19.03 -6.12 27.57
N PHE A 255 18.82 -7.14 26.74
CA PHE A 255 17.78 -8.16 26.95
C PHE A 255 18.20 -9.30 27.89
N TYR A 256 19.47 -9.39 28.28
CA TYR A 256 19.96 -10.50 29.08
C TYR A 256 19.40 -10.49 30.52
N SER A 257 18.80 -11.61 30.91
CA SER A 257 18.54 -12.01 32.31
C SER A 257 18.42 -13.53 32.39
N ARG A 258 18.73 -14.13 33.55
CA ARG A 258 18.55 -15.58 33.76
C ARG A 258 17.12 -16.02 33.43
N GLU A 259 16.14 -15.22 33.81
CA GLU A 259 14.72 -15.45 33.52
C GLU A 259 14.43 -15.48 32.02
N ASN A 260 15.01 -14.57 31.24
CA ASN A 260 14.82 -14.51 29.80
C ASN A 260 15.46 -15.69 29.08
N ILE A 261 16.66 -16.11 29.48
CA ILE A 261 17.30 -17.31 28.95
C ILE A 261 16.43 -18.54 29.21
N ASN A 262 15.97 -18.73 30.45
CA ASN A 262 15.09 -19.84 30.82
C ASN A 262 13.78 -19.79 30.05
N LEU A 263 13.24 -18.59 29.79
CA LEU A 263 12.03 -18.43 29.01
C LEU A 263 12.24 -18.80 27.53
N LEU A 264 13.36 -18.43 26.93
CA LEU A 264 13.71 -18.81 25.55
C LEU A 264 13.83 -20.34 25.42
N PHE A 265 14.51 -20.99 26.38
CA PHE A 265 14.59 -22.45 26.44
C PHE A 265 13.22 -23.11 26.59
N LYS A 266 12.39 -22.62 27.52
CA LYS A 266 11.04 -23.16 27.76
C LYS A 266 10.13 -23.04 26.54
N ASN A 267 10.32 -22.00 25.73
CA ASN A 267 9.56 -21.80 24.49
C ASN A 267 10.24 -22.48 23.27
N HIS A 268 11.30 -23.26 23.46
CA HIS A 268 12.05 -23.95 22.40
C HIS A 268 12.57 -23.03 21.28
N GLN A 269 12.95 -21.80 21.64
CA GLN A 269 13.54 -20.85 20.70
C GLN A 269 15.05 -21.04 20.61
N LYS A 270 15.61 -20.89 19.41
CA LYS A 270 17.05 -20.75 19.23
C LYS A 270 17.40 -19.28 19.43
N PHE A 271 18.56 -18.98 20.01
CA PHE A 271 18.93 -17.59 20.24
C PHE A 271 20.44 -17.38 20.26
N ILE A 272 20.85 -16.17 19.90
CA ILE A 272 22.14 -15.58 20.22
C ILE A 272 21.83 -14.33 21.04
N ILE A 273 22.46 -14.21 22.21
CA ILE A 273 22.22 -13.08 23.10
C ILE A 273 23.54 -12.55 23.63
N GLY A 274 23.71 -11.23 23.55
CA GLY A 274 24.83 -10.57 24.22
C GLY A 274 24.73 -10.75 25.74
N VAL A 275 25.85 -11.00 26.41
CA VAL A 275 25.90 -11.05 27.88
C VAL A 275 26.85 -10.00 28.41
N LYS A 276 26.64 -9.55 29.65
CA LYS A 276 27.56 -8.61 30.29
C LYS A 276 28.80 -9.36 30.78
N LEU A 277 29.98 -8.81 30.50
CA LEU A 277 31.26 -9.40 30.93
C LEU A 277 31.43 -9.43 32.45
N ASN A 278 30.62 -8.68 33.19
CA ASN A 278 30.75 -8.58 34.64
C ASN A 278 30.07 -9.74 35.40
N LEU A 279 29.39 -10.65 34.71
CA LEU A 279 28.72 -11.81 35.30
C LEU A 279 29.74 -12.84 35.77
N ASN A 280 29.54 -13.44 36.95
CA ASN A 280 30.52 -14.34 37.57
C ASN A 280 30.91 -15.51 36.66
N TYR A 281 29.94 -16.26 36.12
CA TYR A 281 30.22 -17.39 35.22
C TYR A 281 30.96 -16.98 33.93
N VAL A 282 30.75 -15.75 33.46
CA VAL A 282 31.46 -15.20 32.28
C VAL A 282 32.89 -14.85 32.67
N LYS A 283 33.10 -14.17 33.80
CA LYS A 283 34.42 -13.81 34.31
C LYS A 283 35.27 -15.04 34.58
N GLU A 284 34.72 -16.04 35.26
CA GLU A 284 35.40 -17.30 35.56
C GLU A 284 35.87 -17.98 34.27
N THR A 285 34.97 -18.10 33.28
CA THR A 285 35.31 -18.66 31.97
C THR A 285 36.40 -17.85 31.24
N LEU A 286 36.30 -16.52 31.25
CA LEU A 286 37.28 -15.65 30.57
C LEU A 286 38.65 -15.69 31.25
N GLU A 287 38.70 -15.82 32.57
CA GLU A 287 39.96 -15.89 33.30
C GLU A 287 40.65 -17.24 33.09
N GLU A 288 39.89 -18.33 33.06
CA GLU A 288 40.42 -19.67 32.73
C GLU A 288 41.00 -19.74 31.30
N GLU A 289 40.38 -19.05 30.34
CA GLU A 289 40.83 -19.03 28.93
C GLU A 289 41.72 -17.82 28.59
N ARG A 290 42.17 -17.07 29.59
CA ARG A 290 42.86 -15.78 29.39
C ARG A 290 44.08 -15.88 28.49
N GLU A 291 44.91 -16.90 28.70
CA GLU A 291 46.11 -17.16 27.90
C GLU A 291 45.74 -17.61 26.48
N ASN A 292 44.76 -18.52 26.36
CA ASN A 292 44.27 -19.01 25.07
C ASN A 292 43.68 -17.87 24.23
N LEU A 293 42.93 -16.95 24.83
CA LEU A 293 42.36 -15.78 24.16
C LEU A 293 43.39 -14.91 23.46
N GLN A 294 44.62 -14.84 23.96
CA GLN A 294 45.67 -14.00 23.38
C GLN A 294 46.38 -14.67 22.19
N LEU A 295 46.12 -15.96 21.95
CA LEU A 295 46.74 -16.68 20.84
C LEU A 295 46.24 -16.16 19.50
N TRP A 296 47.18 -15.97 18.57
CA TRP A 296 46.88 -15.49 17.21
C TRP A 296 45.88 -16.40 16.47
N SER A 297 45.85 -17.70 16.78
CA SER A 297 44.87 -18.64 16.23
C SER A 297 43.42 -18.31 16.58
N ASN A 298 43.20 -17.54 17.65
CA ASN A 298 41.89 -17.13 18.12
C ASN A 298 41.52 -15.71 17.67
N LEU A 299 42.42 -15.01 16.97
CA LEU A 299 42.09 -13.74 16.33
C LEU A 299 41.11 -13.98 15.18
N GLN A 300 40.03 -13.22 15.17
CA GLN A 300 39.09 -13.11 14.04
C GLN A 300 39.41 -11.81 13.28
N PRO A 301 40.25 -11.86 12.21
CA PRO A 301 40.83 -10.66 11.62
C PRO A 301 39.77 -9.74 11.02
N GLN A 302 38.67 -10.30 10.50
CA GLN A 302 37.54 -9.53 9.97
C GLN A 302 36.96 -8.55 10.99
N PHE A 303 36.95 -8.93 12.27
CA PHE A 303 36.33 -8.16 13.33
C PHE A 303 37.35 -7.48 14.25
N GLY A 304 38.64 -7.81 14.11
CA GLY A 304 39.71 -7.30 14.97
C GLY A 304 39.55 -7.72 16.43
N VAL A 305 38.89 -8.85 16.70
CA VAL A 305 38.65 -9.36 18.06
C VAL A 305 39.15 -10.79 18.20
N TYR A 306 39.53 -11.16 19.42
CA TYR A 306 39.82 -12.55 19.76
C TYR A 306 38.53 -13.23 20.25
N GLY A 307 38.30 -14.47 19.82
CA GLY A 307 37.10 -15.23 20.16
C GLY A 307 37.41 -16.68 20.45
N LEU A 308 36.66 -17.25 21.40
CA LEU A 308 36.69 -18.67 21.72
C LEU A 308 35.25 -19.19 21.84
N CYS A 309 35.08 -20.49 21.66
CA CYS A 309 33.79 -21.16 21.88
C CYS A 309 33.94 -22.13 23.05
N ARG A 310 33.11 -21.98 24.08
CA ARG A 310 33.10 -22.85 25.25
C ARG A 310 31.70 -23.23 25.65
N THR A 311 31.51 -24.50 25.96
CA THR A 311 30.26 -25.00 26.55
C THR A 311 30.31 -24.76 28.06
N ILE A 312 29.27 -24.14 28.61
CA ILE A 312 29.10 -23.93 30.04
C ILE A 312 27.91 -24.74 30.55
N GLN A 313 27.91 -25.08 31.84
CA GLN A 313 26.69 -25.54 32.50
C GLN A 313 25.82 -24.31 32.83
N TRP A 314 24.57 -24.33 32.36
CA TRP A 314 23.61 -23.23 32.52
C TRP A 314 22.63 -23.48 33.67
#